data_AF-A0A937YNE7-F1
#
_entry.id   AF-A0A937YNE7-F1
#
_cell.length_a   1.000
_cell.length_b   1.000
_cell.length_c   1.000
_cell.angle_alpha   90.00
_cell.angle_beta   90.00
_cell.angle_gamma   90.00
#
_symmetry.space_group_name_H-M   'P 1'
#
loop_
_entity.id
_entity.type
_entity.pdbx_description
1 polymer ?
#
loop_
_entity_poly.entity_id
_entity_poly.type
_entity_poly.pdbx_seq_one_letter_code
_entity_poly.pdbx_strand_id
1 'polypeptide(L)'
;MRAVHLTGAIAGGIAIAAAGYSAYWFLAADAIEDRISSWADEQGELGWVLTTAQTEISGFPTRFSVTLHKPSVNAEEDGWAWKGEHLLAEVSPWDFSEITLKVVGASQMRVRDGEVWREMDWQVEDGQARLALTSDRRVKDIVLDMKSVRVAGLLSGGPAIIGHVRAQSLLPTAREGDAKAAGEPVEVIKAALSFEGVELPDDIGEGLGPRIETLNVDASWVGPMPADTKRDAVMAWRDAGGTIELKSLNLRWGPLGLSTQGTLALDQELRPMGALTADIVGYGDVIDALILSDVIPLGDAFMAKVAFNVMAEKPADGGPPVLRKVPLTAQNGDLFVGPVQFAKLPPLDLD
;
A
#
# COMPACT_ATOMS: atom_id res chain seq x y z
N MET A 1 5.11 27.60 60.15
CA MET A 1 3.69 27.20 59.93
C MET A 1 3.15 27.57 58.54
N ARG A 2 3.49 28.71 57.92
CA ARG A 2 3.01 29.05 56.54
C ARG A 2 3.44 28.07 55.44
N ALA A 3 4.64 27.50 55.51
CA ALA A 3 5.12 26.54 54.51
C ALA A 3 4.30 25.23 54.51
N VAL A 4 3.87 24.73 55.68
CA VAL A 4 3.12 23.47 55.82
C VAL A 4 1.71 23.58 55.20
N HIS A 5 1.05 24.74 55.31
CA HIS A 5 -0.25 24.97 54.68
C HIS A 5 -0.16 25.08 53.15
N LEU A 6 0.93 25.65 52.63
CA LEU A 6 1.16 25.75 51.19
C LEU A 6 1.42 24.36 50.57
N THR A 7 2.24 23.52 51.23
CA THR A 7 2.49 22.14 50.80
C THR A 7 1.22 21.28 50.84
N GLY A 8 0.37 21.45 51.85
CA GLY A 8 -0.93 20.76 51.94
C GLY A 8 -1.93 21.17 50.87
N ALA A 9 -1.99 22.46 50.53
CA ALA A 9 -2.85 22.96 49.45
C ALA A 9 -2.38 22.48 48.07
N ILE A 10 -1.06 22.46 47.83
CA ILE A 10 -0.47 21.93 46.60
C ILE A 10 -0.73 20.42 46.50
N ALA A 11 -0.49 19.65 47.56
CA ALA A 11 -0.75 18.22 47.58
C ALA A 11 -2.24 17.89 47.37
N GLY A 12 -3.15 18.66 47.98
CA GLY A 12 -4.60 18.53 47.77
C GLY A 12 -5.02 18.87 46.34
N GLY A 13 -4.47 19.93 45.75
CA GLY A 13 -4.70 20.30 44.35
C GLY A 13 -4.22 19.22 43.37
N ILE A 14 -3.03 18.65 43.61
CA ILE A 14 -2.51 17.52 42.81
C ILE A 14 -3.41 16.30 42.95
N ALA A 15 -3.88 15.98 44.16
CA ALA A 15 -4.78 14.84 44.37
C ALA A 15 -6.12 15.00 43.64
N ILE A 16 -6.70 16.20 43.64
CA ILE A 16 -7.94 16.50 42.90
C ILE A 16 -7.70 16.42 41.39
N ALA A 17 -6.60 16.98 40.90
CA ALA A 17 -6.24 16.91 39.48
C ALA A 17 -6.01 15.46 39.03
N ALA A 18 -5.33 14.66 39.85
CA ALA A 18 -5.11 13.23 39.60
C ALA A 18 -6.44 12.45 39.59
N ALA A 19 -7.33 12.70 40.57
CA ALA A 19 -8.63 12.05 40.61
C ALA A 19 -9.53 12.44 39.42
N GLY A 20 -9.53 13.73 39.06
CA GLY A 20 -10.25 14.24 37.89
C GLY A 20 -9.71 13.65 36.58
N TYR A 21 -8.38 13.54 36.45
CA TYR A 21 -7.75 12.89 35.30
C TYR A 21 -8.08 11.40 35.23
N SER A 22 -8.07 10.68 36.37
CA SER A 22 -8.48 9.28 36.42
C SER A 22 -9.93 9.10 35.97
N ALA A 23 -10.85 9.92 36.49
CA ALA A 23 -12.26 9.88 36.07
C ALA A 23 -12.40 10.14 34.56
N TYR A 24 -11.69 11.14 34.04
CA TYR A 24 -11.64 11.42 32.60
C TYR A 24 -11.15 10.20 31.80
N TRP A 25 -10.04 9.58 32.20
CA TRP A 25 -9.44 8.47 31.47
C TRP A 25 -10.40 7.27 31.39
N PHE A 26 -11.04 6.88 32.50
CA PHE A 26 -11.99 5.77 32.49
C PHE A 26 -13.25 6.07 31.68
N LEU A 27 -13.81 7.29 31.77
CA LEU A 27 -14.95 7.69 30.95
C LEU A 27 -14.61 7.70 29.44
N ALA A 28 -13.39 8.10 29.09
CA ALA A 28 -12.93 8.07 27.70
C ALA A 28 -12.66 6.64 27.21
N ALA A 29 -12.15 5.75 28.07
CA ALA A 29 -11.98 4.33 27.75
C ALA A 29 -13.33 3.67 27.42
N ASP A 30 -14.35 3.87 28.25
CA ASP A 30 -15.72 3.37 28.01
C ASP A 30 -16.28 3.91 26.68
N ALA A 31 -16.10 5.22 26.42
CA ALA A 31 -16.56 5.83 25.17
C ALA A 31 -15.84 5.29 23.92
N ILE A 32 -14.58 4.88 24.04
CA ILE A 32 -13.83 4.22 22.95
C ILE A 32 -14.43 2.84 22.69
N GLU A 33 -14.70 2.06 23.74
CA GLU A 33 -15.32 0.73 23.62
C GLU A 33 -16.68 0.80 22.92
N ASP A 34 -17.55 1.71 23.37
CA ASP A 34 -18.88 1.94 22.78
C ASP A 34 -18.78 2.37 21.32
N ARG A 35 -17.82 3.25 20.97
CA ARG A 35 -17.64 3.70 19.59
C ARG A 35 -17.13 2.58 18.69
N ILE A 36 -16.23 1.71 19.18
CA ILE A 36 -15.75 0.55 18.41
C ILE A 36 -16.90 -0.41 18.13
N SER A 37 -17.74 -0.72 19.14
CA SER A 37 -18.90 -1.59 18.95
C SER A 37 -19.89 -0.98 17.95
N SER A 38 -20.25 0.29 18.14
CA SER A 38 -21.20 0.97 17.25
C SER A 38 -20.68 1.04 15.81
N TRP A 39 -19.38 1.31 15.63
CA TRP A 39 -18.77 1.33 14.32
C TRP A 39 -18.74 -0.05 13.66
N ALA A 40 -18.48 -1.13 14.42
CA ALA A 40 -18.55 -2.49 13.90
C ALA A 40 -19.97 -2.85 13.43
N ASP A 41 -21.00 -2.40 14.16
CA ASP A 41 -22.41 -2.57 13.75
C ASP A 41 -22.73 -1.75 12.48
N GLU A 42 -22.28 -0.49 12.41
CA GLU A 42 -22.40 0.37 11.21
C GLU A 42 -21.73 -0.28 9.98
N GLN A 43 -20.59 -0.96 10.16
CA GLN A 43 -19.91 -1.68 9.06
C GLN A 43 -20.67 -2.94 8.62
N GLY A 44 -21.39 -3.60 9.54
CA GLY A 44 -22.23 -4.75 9.22
C GLY A 44 -23.35 -4.41 8.23
N GLU A 45 -23.88 -3.19 8.28
CA GLU A 45 -24.87 -2.70 7.31
C GLU A 45 -24.28 -2.49 5.90
N LEU A 46 -22.96 -2.32 5.80
CA LEU A 46 -22.19 -2.17 4.56
C LEU A 46 -21.60 -3.49 4.04
N GLY A 47 -21.96 -4.63 4.65
CA GLY A 47 -21.50 -5.96 4.24
C GLY A 47 -20.17 -6.41 4.88
N TRP A 48 -19.59 -5.60 5.78
CA TRP A 48 -18.35 -5.94 6.47
C TRP A 48 -18.66 -6.46 7.88
N VAL A 49 -18.52 -7.77 8.07
CA VAL A 49 -18.76 -8.40 9.37
C VAL A 49 -17.46 -8.41 10.17
N LEU A 50 -17.38 -7.51 11.16
CA LEU A 50 -16.26 -7.43 12.08
C LEU A 50 -16.56 -8.23 13.35
N THR A 51 -15.69 -9.17 13.70
CA THR A 51 -15.80 -9.91 14.95
C THR A 51 -14.47 -9.96 15.68
N THR A 52 -14.53 -9.94 17.02
CA THR A 52 -13.37 -10.06 17.89
C THR A 52 -13.74 -10.98 19.06
N ALA A 53 -12.82 -11.81 19.52
CA ALA A 53 -13.09 -12.71 20.65
C ALA A 53 -13.13 -11.95 21.98
N GLN A 54 -12.30 -10.91 22.09
CA GLN A 54 -12.19 -10.06 23.28
C GLN A 54 -11.59 -8.71 22.89
N THR A 55 -12.10 -7.65 23.51
CA THR A 55 -11.54 -6.30 23.44
C THR A 55 -11.06 -5.93 24.84
N GLU A 56 -9.82 -5.47 24.96
CA GLU A 56 -9.25 -4.98 26.22
C GLU A 56 -8.73 -3.56 26.03
N ILE A 57 -9.09 -2.64 26.94
CA ILE A 57 -8.57 -1.27 26.95
C ILE A 57 -7.71 -1.07 28.19
N SER A 58 -6.44 -0.72 27.97
CA SER A 58 -5.44 -0.53 29.03
C SER A 58 -4.58 0.73 28.78
N GLY A 59 -3.53 0.95 29.57
CA GLY A 59 -2.55 2.03 29.33
C GLY A 59 -2.64 3.25 30.24
N PHE A 60 -3.53 3.22 31.25
CA PHE A 60 -3.61 4.27 32.26
C PHE A 60 -2.24 4.55 32.91
N PRO A 61 -1.85 5.82 33.14
CA PRO A 61 -2.57 7.06 32.80
C PRO A 61 -2.17 7.65 31.44
N THR A 62 -1.24 7.05 30.71
CA THR A 62 -0.50 7.77 29.65
C THR A 62 -0.98 7.49 28.23
N ARG A 63 -1.74 6.42 28.02
CA ARG A 63 -2.25 6.01 26.69
C ARG A 63 -3.56 5.24 26.82
N PHE A 64 -4.28 5.15 25.71
CA PHE A 64 -5.30 4.13 25.48
C PHE A 64 -4.69 3.06 24.60
N SER A 65 -4.54 1.85 25.13
CA SER A 65 -4.05 0.66 24.44
C SER A 65 -5.21 -0.30 24.27
N VAL A 66 -5.81 -0.32 23.08
CA VAL A 66 -6.93 -1.18 22.71
C VAL A 66 -6.38 -2.45 22.05
N THR A 67 -6.51 -3.58 22.72
CA THR A 67 -6.09 -4.89 22.19
C THR A 67 -7.32 -5.66 21.72
N LEU A 68 -7.36 -6.00 20.43
CA LEU A 68 -8.33 -6.93 19.87
C LEU A 68 -7.70 -8.32 19.79
N HIS A 69 -8.33 -9.30 20.42
CA HIS A 69 -7.89 -10.69 20.39
C HIS A 69 -8.63 -11.45 19.29
N LYS A 70 -7.86 -12.11 18.42
CA LYS A 70 -8.37 -12.84 17.26
C LYS A 70 -9.34 -12.02 16.40
N PRO A 71 -8.98 -10.78 16.01
CA PRO A 71 -9.85 -9.96 15.18
C PRO A 71 -10.07 -10.65 13.84
N SER A 72 -11.28 -10.55 13.31
CA SER A 72 -11.58 -10.97 11.95
C SER A 72 -12.53 -10.00 11.27
N VAL A 73 -12.31 -9.83 9.98
CA VAL A 73 -13.14 -9.03 9.09
C VAL A 73 -13.57 -9.94 7.95
N ASN A 74 -14.87 -10.02 7.69
CA ASN A 74 -15.40 -10.74 6.55
C ASN A 74 -16.14 -9.77 5.63
N ALA A 75 -15.60 -9.54 4.45
CA ALA A 75 -16.17 -8.68 3.42
C ALA A 75 -16.37 -9.51 2.15
N GLU A 76 -17.25 -10.52 2.23
CA GLU A 76 -17.46 -11.49 1.15
C GLU A 76 -17.97 -10.83 -0.14
N GLU A 77 -18.80 -9.79 -0.01
CA GLU A 77 -19.32 -9.02 -1.16
C GLU A 77 -18.21 -8.27 -1.91
N ASP A 78 -17.17 -7.84 -1.19
CA ASP A 78 -15.97 -7.20 -1.75
C ASP A 78 -14.85 -8.20 -2.05
N GLY A 79 -15.13 -9.49 -1.87
CA GLY A 79 -14.20 -10.56 -2.24
C GLY A 79 -12.98 -10.68 -1.32
N TRP A 80 -13.07 -10.30 -0.04
CA TRP A 80 -11.95 -10.51 0.88
C TRP A 80 -12.38 -10.84 2.31
N ALA A 81 -11.52 -11.57 3.02
CA ALA A 81 -11.67 -11.86 4.45
C ALA A 81 -10.30 -11.89 5.12
N TRP A 82 -10.21 -11.42 6.36
CA TRP A 82 -8.96 -11.37 7.11
C TRP A 82 -9.16 -11.84 8.55
N LYS A 83 -8.15 -12.52 9.09
CA LYS A 83 -8.09 -12.97 10.48
C LYS A 83 -6.69 -12.71 11.02
N GLY A 84 -6.57 -12.02 12.14
CA GLY A 84 -5.30 -11.83 12.84
C GLY A 84 -5.27 -12.54 14.18
N GLU A 85 -4.07 -12.70 14.76
CA GLU A 85 -3.93 -13.15 16.15
C GLU A 85 -4.21 -12.03 17.15
N HIS A 86 -3.57 -10.87 16.95
CA HIS A 86 -3.69 -9.70 17.80
C HIS A 86 -3.62 -8.43 16.95
N LEU A 87 -4.45 -7.44 17.30
CA LEU A 87 -4.33 -6.08 16.79
C LEU A 87 -4.30 -5.13 17.99
N LEU A 88 -3.25 -4.33 18.11
CA LEU A 88 -3.11 -3.34 19.18
C LEU A 88 -3.21 -1.95 18.58
N ALA A 89 -4.18 -1.15 19.01
CA ALA A 89 -4.28 0.27 18.70
C ALA A 89 -3.87 1.10 19.91
N GLU A 90 -2.96 2.05 19.72
CA GLU A 90 -2.49 2.99 20.73
C GLU A 90 -2.91 4.42 20.35
N VAL A 91 -3.53 5.12 21.31
CA VAL A 91 -3.98 6.51 21.16
C VAL A 91 -3.57 7.32 22.39
N SER A 92 -3.16 8.57 22.17
CA SER A 92 -2.80 9.47 23.28
C SER A 92 -4.07 10.07 23.92
N PRO A 93 -4.17 10.17 25.26
CA PRO A 93 -5.39 10.67 25.90
C PRO A 93 -5.66 12.15 25.68
N TRP A 94 -4.68 12.90 25.18
CA TRP A 94 -4.78 14.32 24.85
C TRP A 94 -4.78 14.59 23.33
N ASP A 95 -4.57 13.55 22.51
CA ASP A 95 -4.56 13.67 21.05
C ASP A 95 -5.12 12.40 20.41
N PHE A 96 -6.36 12.50 19.97
CA PHE A 96 -7.07 11.43 19.27
C PHE A 96 -6.96 11.56 17.74
N SER A 97 -6.20 12.53 17.23
CA SER A 97 -6.01 12.70 15.79
C SER A 97 -4.95 11.76 15.23
N GLU A 98 -4.11 11.17 16.08
CA GLU A 98 -3.12 10.17 15.69
C GLU A 98 -3.44 8.82 16.36
N ILE A 99 -3.57 7.79 15.53
CA ILE A 99 -3.79 6.41 15.97
C ILE A 99 -2.62 5.58 15.48
N THR A 100 -1.95 4.85 16.38
CA THR A 100 -0.91 3.90 16.02
C THR A 100 -1.42 2.48 16.17
N LEU A 101 -1.47 1.73 15.08
CA LEU A 101 -1.79 0.31 15.05
C LEU A 101 -0.49 -0.50 15.05
N LYS A 102 -0.43 -1.58 15.82
CA LYS A 102 0.62 -2.60 15.75
C LYS A 102 0.02 -3.89 15.20
N VAL A 103 0.63 -4.38 14.12
CA VAL A 103 0.24 -5.59 13.41
C VAL A 103 1.42 -6.55 13.47
N VAL A 104 1.33 -7.53 14.38
CA VAL A 104 2.40 -8.49 14.66
C VAL A 104 1.79 -9.88 14.80
N GLY A 105 2.55 -10.89 14.39
CA GLY A 105 2.16 -12.29 14.50
C GLY A 105 1.59 -12.84 13.20
N ALA A 106 0.90 -13.97 13.33
CA ALA A 106 0.29 -14.63 12.19
C ALA A 106 -1.04 -13.97 11.83
N SER A 107 -1.32 -13.87 10.54
CA SER A 107 -2.65 -13.56 10.05
C SER A 107 -2.94 -14.34 8.78
N GLN A 108 -4.21 -14.64 8.56
CA GLN A 108 -4.71 -15.31 7.38
C GLN A 108 -5.59 -14.33 6.62
N MET A 109 -5.30 -14.15 5.34
CA MET A 109 -6.11 -13.36 4.43
C MET A 109 -6.64 -14.26 3.33
N ARG A 110 -7.90 -14.09 2.95
CA ARG A 110 -8.48 -14.73 1.79
C ARG A 110 -8.95 -13.66 0.85
N VAL A 111 -8.56 -13.75 -0.41
CA VAL A 111 -8.97 -12.80 -1.45
C VAL A 111 -9.54 -13.60 -2.61
N ARG A 112 -10.63 -13.10 -3.16
CA ARG A 112 -11.28 -13.65 -4.34
C ARG A 112 -10.49 -13.25 -5.58
N ASP A 113 -10.16 -14.25 -6.38
CA ASP A 113 -9.52 -14.15 -7.68
C ASP A 113 -10.44 -14.79 -8.71
N GLY A 114 -11.27 -13.97 -9.37
CA GLY A 114 -12.39 -14.46 -10.17
C GLY A 114 -13.39 -15.27 -9.34
N GLU A 115 -13.58 -16.54 -9.71
CA GLU A 115 -14.46 -17.45 -8.97
C GLU A 115 -13.77 -18.19 -7.80
N VAL A 116 -12.45 -18.06 -7.65
CA VAL A 116 -11.66 -18.86 -6.71
C VAL A 116 -11.21 -18.00 -5.52
N TRP A 117 -11.31 -18.55 -4.31
CA TRP A 117 -10.71 -17.95 -3.12
C TRP A 117 -9.25 -18.38 -3.00
N ARG A 118 -8.33 -17.42 -2.96
CA ARG A 118 -6.92 -17.65 -2.61
C ARG A 118 -6.69 -17.33 -1.14
N GLU A 119 -6.09 -18.28 -0.43
CA GLU A 119 -5.66 -18.09 0.94
C GLU A 119 -4.19 -17.64 0.98
N MET A 120 -3.90 -16.67 1.83
CA MET A 120 -2.57 -16.12 2.05
C MET A 120 -2.30 -16.10 3.55
N ASP A 121 -1.17 -16.69 3.94
CA ASP A 121 -0.70 -16.64 5.32
C ASP A 121 0.40 -15.60 5.44
N TRP A 122 0.21 -14.66 6.35
CA TRP A 122 1.12 -13.57 6.63
C TRP A 122 1.72 -13.75 8.01
N GLN A 123 3.03 -13.58 8.12
CA GLN A 123 3.74 -13.48 9.39
C GLN A 123 4.51 -12.18 9.41
N VAL A 124 4.26 -11.33 10.41
CA VAL A 124 4.94 -10.05 10.60
C VAL A 124 5.63 -10.04 11.95
N GLU A 125 6.94 -9.80 11.99
CA GLU A 125 7.69 -9.72 13.25
C GLU A 125 7.58 -8.35 13.92
N ASP A 126 7.66 -7.28 13.14
CA ASP A 126 7.55 -5.89 13.61
C ASP A 126 6.75 -5.10 12.58
N GLY A 127 5.52 -4.74 12.91
CA GLY A 127 4.63 -4.02 12.01
C GLY A 127 3.86 -2.92 12.74
N GLN A 128 3.91 -1.72 12.19
CA GLN A 128 3.16 -0.57 12.67
C GLN A 128 2.50 0.20 11.53
N ALA A 129 1.29 0.68 11.77
CA ALA A 129 0.61 1.64 10.92
C ALA A 129 0.20 2.86 11.74
N ARG A 130 0.43 4.06 11.21
CA ARG A 130 -0.02 5.33 11.80
C ARG A 130 -1.11 5.91 10.93
N LEU A 131 -2.22 6.26 11.55
CA LEU A 131 -3.34 6.95 10.93
C LEU A 131 -3.40 8.36 11.51
N ALA A 132 -3.27 9.38 10.66
CA ALA A 132 -3.55 10.75 11.03
C ALA A 132 -4.95 11.14 10.54
N LEU A 133 -5.72 11.77 11.42
CA LEU A 133 -7.09 12.17 11.18
C LEU A 133 -7.21 13.69 11.05
N THR A 134 -8.16 14.15 10.23
CA THR A 134 -8.61 15.53 10.20
C THR A 134 -9.42 15.87 11.46
N SER A 135 -9.74 17.17 11.64
CA SER A 135 -10.62 17.62 12.73
C SER A 135 -12.04 17.03 12.64
N ASP A 136 -12.51 16.66 11.45
CA ASP A 136 -13.78 15.96 11.22
C ASP A 136 -13.64 14.42 11.21
N ARG A 137 -12.54 13.89 11.77
CA ARG A 137 -12.28 12.45 11.97
C ARG A 137 -12.14 11.62 10.69
N ARG A 138 -11.82 12.25 9.57
CA ARG A 138 -11.49 11.55 8.31
C ARG A 138 -10.02 11.20 8.28
N VAL A 139 -9.66 10.08 7.67
CA VAL A 139 -8.25 9.71 7.47
C VAL A 139 -7.60 10.69 6.48
N LYS A 140 -6.48 11.26 6.87
CA LYS A 140 -5.68 12.21 6.10
C LYS A 140 -4.37 11.60 5.61
N ASP A 141 -3.71 10.85 6.48
CA ASP A 141 -2.41 10.23 6.21
C ASP A 141 -2.41 8.83 6.80
N ILE A 142 -1.86 7.89 6.04
CA ILE A 142 -1.64 6.50 6.44
C ILE A 142 -0.17 6.21 6.20
N VAL A 143 0.57 5.85 7.25
CA VAL A 143 1.97 5.44 7.15
C VAL A 143 2.12 4.02 7.71
N LEU A 144 2.61 3.10 6.90
CA LEU A 144 2.86 1.71 7.25
C LEU A 144 4.38 1.45 7.24
N ASP A 145 4.88 0.78 8.27
CA ASP A 145 6.27 0.30 8.36
C ASP A 145 6.26 -1.12 8.93
N MET A 146 6.72 -2.10 8.16
CA MET A 146 6.73 -3.51 8.55
C MET A 146 8.06 -4.17 8.19
N LYS A 147 8.65 -4.93 9.11
CA LYS A 147 9.92 -5.64 8.93
C LYS A 147 9.73 -7.14 9.09
N SER A 148 10.58 -7.89 8.40
CA SER A 148 10.57 -9.35 8.38
C SER A 148 9.16 -9.90 8.09
N VAL A 149 8.62 -9.52 6.94
CA VAL A 149 7.29 -9.97 6.50
C VAL A 149 7.45 -11.25 5.70
N ARG A 150 6.78 -12.32 6.09
CA ARG A 150 6.70 -13.56 5.31
C ARG A 150 5.28 -13.74 4.80
N VAL A 151 5.13 -13.98 3.50
CA VAL A 151 3.83 -14.17 2.86
C VAL A 151 3.83 -15.49 2.10
N ALA A 152 2.99 -16.44 2.52
CA ALA A 152 2.76 -17.70 1.82
C ALA A 152 1.42 -17.64 1.05
N GLY A 153 1.31 -18.35 -0.07
CA GLY A 153 0.08 -18.42 -0.88
C GLY A 153 -0.14 -17.25 -1.83
N LEU A 154 0.66 -16.17 -1.72
CA LEU A 154 0.64 -15.05 -2.68
C LEU A 154 1.21 -15.44 -4.05
N LEU A 155 2.32 -16.17 -4.02
CA LEU A 155 3.05 -16.62 -5.21
C LEU A 155 3.00 -18.15 -5.26
N SER A 156 3.13 -18.68 -6.47
CA SER A 156 3.37 -20.13 -6.64
C SER A 156 4.77 -20.48 -6.12
N GLY A 157 5.00 -21.76 -5.82
CA GLY A 157 6.32 -22.29 -5.44
C GLY A 157 6.81 -21.99 -4.01
N GLY A 158 6.09 -21.20 -3.23
CA GLY A 158 6.38 -21.05 -1.80
C GLY A 158 6.16 -19.64 -1.26
N PRO A 159 6.71 -19.37 -0.06
CA PRO A 159 6.56 -18.09 0.60
C PRO A 159 7.61 -17.07 0.13
N ALA A 160 7.17 -15.84 -0.10
CA ALA A 160 8.06 -14.69 -0.21
C ALA A 160 8.47 -14.18 1.18
N ILE A 161 9.71 -13.71 1.30
CA ILE A 161 10.23 -13.07 2.53
C ILE A 161 10.65 -11.66 2.17
N ILE A 162 10.17 -10.67 2.91
CA ILE A 162 10.41 -9.25 2.67
C ILE A 162 11.09 -8.67 3.90
N GLY A 163 12.28 -8.09 3.71
CA GLY A 163 13.06 -7.48 4.78
C GLY A 163 12.37 -6.25 5.37
N HIS A 164 11.90 -5.32 4.53
CA HIS A 164 11.22 -4.10 4.96
C HIS A 164 10.16 -3.67 3.94
N VAL A 165 8.96 -3.36 4.43
CA VAL A 165 7.86 -2.73 3.68
C VAL A 165 7.60 -1.37 4.29
N ARG A 166 7.58 -0.33 3.47
CA ARG A 166 7.11 1.00 3.85
C ARG A 166 6.06 1.47 2.86
N ALA A 167 4.93 1.95 3.37
CA ALA A 167 3.91 2.58 2.55
C ALA A 167 3.47 3.90 3.18
N GLN A 168 3.17 4.89 2.36
CA GLN A 168 2.54 6.13 2.79
C GLN A 168 1.44 6.50 1.81
N SER A 169 0.29 6.95 2.32
CA SER A 169 -0.80 7.49 1.52
C SER A 169 -1.30 8.79 2.12
N LEU A 170 -1.26 9.85 1.32
CA LEU A 170 -1.87 11.14 1.63
C LEU A 170 -3.19 11.24 0.88
N LEU A 171 -4.27 11.30 1.65
CA LEU A 171 -5.64 11.37 1.13
C LEU A 171 -6.09 12.84 0.99
N PRO A 172 -6.88 13.16 -0.05
CA PRO A 172 -7.42 14.49 -0.23
C PRO A 172 -8.34 14.86 0.93
N THR A 173 -8.09 16.03 1.52
CA THR A 173 -8.89 16.56 2.64
C THR A 173 -10.00 17.51 2.20
N ALA A 174 -9.94 18.02 0.96
CA ALA A 174 -10.95 18.91 0.40
C ALA A 174 -12.25 18.15 0.13
N ARG A 175 -13.41 18.79 0.32
CA ARG A 175 -14.69 18.24 -0.16
C ARG A 175 -14.83 18.58 -1.65
N GLU A 176 -15.52 17.73 -2.40
CA GLU A 176 -15.77 17.92 -3.84
C GLU A 176 -16.32 19.32 -4.19
N GLY A 177 -17.09 19.92 -3.28
CA GLY A 177 -17.62 21.29 -3.41
C GLY A 177 -16.57 22.41 -3.27
N ASP A 178 -15.50 22.17 -2.50
CA ASP A 178 -14.40 23.13 -2.31
C ASP A 178 -13.49 23.16 -3.55
N ALA A 179 -13.24 21.99 -4.15
CA ALA A 179 -12.41 21.84 -5.34
C ALA A 179 -13.03 22.50 -6.60
N LYS A 180 -14.36 22.33 -6.80
CA LYS A 180 -15.10 22.94 -7.92
C LYS A 180 -15.11 24.47 -7.86
N ALA A 181 -15.09 25.06 -6.66
CA ALA A 181 -15.12 26.52 -6.49
C ALA A 181 -13.74 27.17 -6.73
N ALA A 182 -12.64 26.46 -6.50
CA ALA A 182 -11.29 26.99 -6.57
C ALA A 182 -10.62 26.87 -7.96
N GLY A 183 -11.23 26.14 -8.91
CA GLY A 183 -10.57 25.82 -10.18
C GLY A 183 -9.28 24.98 -9.99
N GLU A 184 -9.17 24.34 -8.82
CA GLU A 184 -8.02 23.56 -8.39
C GLU A 184 -8.11 22.11 -8.90
N PRO A 185 -6.99 21.39 -8.93
CA PRO A 185 -6.93 20.05 -9.50
C PRO A 185 -7.96 19.12 -8.87
N VAL A 186 -8.50 18.23 -9.72
CA VAL A 186 -9.29 17.06 -9.36
C VAL A 186 -8.65 16.31 -8.18
N GLU A 187 -9.46 15.71 -7.30
CA GLU A 187 -9.00 15.00 -6.10
C GLU A 187 -7.73 14.17 -6.37
N VAL A 188 -6.66 14.44 -5.60
CA VAL A 188 -5.36 13.78 -5.75
C VAL A 188 -5.05 12.94 -4.52
N ILE A 189 -4.90 11.64 -4.69
CA ILE A 189 -4.29 10.76 -3.69
C ILE A 189 -2.82 10.59 -4.04
N LYS A 190 -1.92 10.80 -3.08
CA LYS A 190 -0.49 10.53 -3.27
C LYS A 190 -0.12 9.28 -2.49
N ALA A 191 0.51 8.32 -3.15
CA ALA A 191 0.94 7.09 -2.51
C ALA A 191 2.42 6.82 -2.81
N ALA A 192 3.15 6.40 -1.79
CA ALA A 192 4.50 5.91 -1.89
C ALA A 192 4.57 4.49 -1.30
N LEU A 193 5.27 3.57 -1.99
CA LEU A 193 5.43 2.18 -1.59
C LEU A 193 6.88 1.77 -1.81
N SER A 194 7.48 1.13 -0.81
CA SER A 194 8.87 0.67 -0.81
C SER A 194 8.94 -0.74 -0.26
N PHE A 195 9.63 -1.61 -1.00
CA PHE A 195 10.03 -2.93 -0.56
C PHE A 195 11.55 -3.04 -0.62
N GLU A 196 12.16 -3.58 0.42
CA GLU A 196 13.60 -3.82 0.49
C GLU A 196 13.86 -5.28 0.86
N GLY A 197 14.77 -5.92 0.12
CA GLY A 197 15.17 -7.31 0.34
C GLY A 197 14.00 -8.29 0.25
N VAL A 198 13.36 -8.36 -0.92
CA VAL A 198 12.34 -9.38 -1.21
C VAL A 198 13.03 -10.61 -1.75
N GLU A 199 13.04 -11.69 -0.98
CA GLU A 199 13.38 -13.04 -1.42
C GLU A 199 12.13 -13.70 -1.99
N LEU A 200 12.24 -14.13 -3.25
CA LEU A 200 11.19 -14.77 -4.02
C LEU A 200 11.27 -16.30 -3.87
N PRO A 201 10.17 -17.01 -4.10
CA PRO A 201 10.19 -18.47 -4.26
C PRO A 201 11.10 -18.94 -5.40
N ASP A 202 11.62 -20.17 -5.31
CA ASP A 202 12.64 -20.71 -6.23
C ASP A 202 12.18 -20.82 -7.69
N ASP A 203 10.87 -20.91 -7.94
CA ASP A 203 10.26 -20.97 -9.27
C ASP A 203 10.03 -19.60 -9.91
N ILE A 204 10.36 -18.51 -9.20
CA ILE A 204 10.22 -17.14 -9.68
C ILE A 204 11.60 -16.49 -9.80
N GLY A 205 11.81 -15.79 -10.90
CA GLY A 205 13.05 -15.04 -11.13
C GLY A 205 14.15 -15.86 -11.79
N GLU A 206 13.81 -16.95 -12.48
CA GLU A 206 14.76 -17.65 -13.35
C GLU A 206 15.42 -16.65 -14.31
N GLY A 207 16.76 -16.58 -14.29
CA GLY A 207 17.56 -15.63 -15.06
C GLY A 207 17.82 -14.26 -14.40
N LEU A 208 16.93 -13.77 -13.51
CA LEU A 208 17.13 -12.51 -12.76
C LEU A 208 17.64 -12.71 -11.33
N GLY A 209 17.56 -13.93 -10.82
CA GLY A 209 17.96 -14.29 -9.46
C GLY A 209 16.79 -14.19 -8.47
N PRO A 210 16.95 -14.75 -7.26
CA PRO A 210 15.85 -14.95 -6.32
C PRO A 210 15.48 -13.69 -5.53
N ARG A 211 16.26 -12.60 -5.65
CA ARG A 211 16.14 -11.44 -4.76
C ARG A 211 15.91 -10.13 -5.51
N ILE A 212 14.83 -9.45 -5.16
CA ILE A 212 14.64 -8.03 -5.45
C ILE A 212 15.29 -7.24 -4.31
N GLU A 213 16.33 -6.47 -4.62
CA GLU A 213 17.02 -5.65 -3.63
C GLU A 213 16.12 -4.51 -3.16
N THR A 214 15.51 -3.80 -4.11
CA THR A 214 14.62 -2.66 -3.83
C THR A 214 13.55 -2.53 -4.90
N LEU A 215 12.33 -2.21 -4.49
CA LEU A 215 11.25 -1.73 -5.34
C LEU A 215 10.64 -0.50 -4.67
N ASN A 216 10.73 0.66 -5.32
CA ASN A 216 10.16 1.92 -4.84
C ASN A 216 9.19 2.47 -5.88
N VAL A 217 8.02 2.92 -5.44
CA VAL A 217 6.98 3.53 -6.27
C VAL A 217 6.49 4.80 -5.58
N ASP A 218 6.45 5.92 -6.29
CA ASP A 218 5.77 7.17 -5.90
C ASP A 218 4.82 7.54 -7.04
N ALA A 219 3.53 7.55 -6.73
CA ALA A 219 2.46 7.80 -7.67
C ALA A 219 1.41 8.75 -7.10
N SER A 220 0.66 9.39 -8.00
CA SER A 220 -0.47 10.24 -7.65
C SER A 220 -1.67 9.88 -8.52
N TRP A 221 -2.78 9.53 -7.90
CA TRP A 221 -4.05 9.31 -8.60
C TRP A 221 -4.73 10.64 -8.81
N VAL A 222 -5.17 10.90 -10.02
CA VAL A 222 -5.92 12.08 -10.43
C VAL A 222 -7.29 11.61 -10.90
N GLY A 223 -8.35 12.26 -10.48
CA GLY A 223 -9.71 11.86 -10.83
C GLY A 223 -10.61 11.76 -9.60
N PRO A 224 -11.94 11.80 -9.76
CA PRO A 224 -12.85 11.44 -8.67
C PRO A 224 -12.57 10.00 -8.27
N MET A 225 -12.22 9.75 -6.99
CA MET A 225 -11.85 8.42 -6.56
C MET A 225 -13.02 7.44 -6.78
N PRO A 226 -12.79 6.27 -7.42
CA PRO A 226 -13.79 5.21 -7.47
C PRO A 226 -14.31 4.87 -6.07
N ALA A 227 -15.62 4.67 -5.94
CA ALA A 227 -16.23 4.27 -4.67
C ALA A 227 -15.85 2.84 -4.27
N ASP A 228 -15.58 1.99 -5.26
CA ASP A 228 -15.11 0.61 -5.11
C ASP A 228 -14.17 0.24 -6.28
N THR A 229 -13.73 -1.02 -6.33
CA THR A 229 -12.86 -1.54 -7.40
C THR A 229 -13.62 -2.24 -8.52
N LYS A 230 -14.95 -2.15 -8.56
CA LYS A 230 -15.78 -2.83 -9.57
C LYS A 230 -15.67 -2.13 -10.90
N ARG A 231 -16.01 -2.87 -11.96
CA ARG A 231 -15.87 -2.41 -13.35
C ARG A 231 -16.50 -1.03 -13.59
N ASP A 232 -17.74 -0.82 -13.13
CA ASP A 232 -18.48 0.43 -13.36
C ASP A 232 -17.84 1.64 -12.68
N ALA A 233 -17.31 1.49 -11.46
CA ALA A 233 -16.64 2.56 -10.74
C ALA A 233 -15.30 2.94 -11.40
N VAL A 234 -14.55 1.93 -11.85
CA VAL A 234 -13.29 2.15 -12.60
C VAL A 234 -13.56 2.80 -13.97
N MET A 235 -14.63 2.39 -14.66
CA MET A 235 -15.09 3.03 -15.89
C MET A 235 -15.47 4.50 -15.66
N ALA A 236 -16.19 4.80 -14.59
CA ALA A 236 -16.56 6.17 -14.25
C ALA A 236 -15.34 7.05 -13.97
N TRP A 237 -14.33 6.54 -13.25
CA TRP A 237 -13.07 7.26 -13.02
C TRP A 237 -12.32 7.51 -14.33
N ARG A 238 -12.21 6.51 -15.21
CA ARG A 238 -11.61 6.67 -16.54
C ARG A 238 -12.34 7.74 -17.34
N ASP A 239 -13.67 7.64 -17.42
CA ASP A 239 -14.50 8.55 -18.21
C ASP A 239 -14.49 9.99 -17.67
N ALA A 240 -14.19 10.15 -16.38
CA ALA A 240 -13.92 11.44 -15.75
C ALA A 240 -12.50 11.98 -16.01
N GLY A 241 -11.71 11.33 -16.87
CA GLY A 241 -10.34 11.73 -17.21
C GLY A 241 -9.31 11.28 -16.18
N GLY A 242 -9.58 10.20 -15.45
CA GLY A 242 -8.70 9.67 -14.43
C GLY A 242 -7.33 9.25 -14.96
N THR A 243 -6.27 9.66 -14.26
CA THR A 243 -4.88 9.28 -14.57
C THR A 243 -4.10 8.89 -13.31
N ILE A 244 -3.01 8.15 -13.52
CA ILE A 244 -2.00 7.88 -12.50
C ILE A 244 -0.72 8.54 -12.95
N GLU A 245 -0.31 9.57 -12.22
CA GLU A 245 0.97 10.25 -12.41
C GLU A 245 2.04 9.50 -11.63
N LEU A 246 2.87 8.73 -12.33
CA LEU A 246 4.01 8.02 -11.77
C LEU A 246 5.21 8.96 -11.67
N LYS A 247 5.46 9.50 -10.49
CA LYS A 247 6.62 10.38 -10.24
C LYS A 247 7.92 9.60 -10.34
N SER A 248 7.94 8.39 -9.78
CA SER A 248 9.07 7.48 -9.92
C SER A 248 8.67 6.04 -9.62
N LEU A 249 9.17 5.10 -10.42
CA LEU A 249 9.31 3.70 -10.07
C LEU A 249 10.78 3.32 -10.23
N ASN A 250 11.39 2.78 -9.18
CA ASN A 250 12.76 2.30 -9.19
C ASN A 250 12.80 0.84 -8.74
N LEU A 251 13.39 -0.03 -9.55
CA LEU A 251 13.53 -1.46 -9.29
C LEU A 251 14.99 -1.87 -9.44
N ARG A 252 15.48 -2.68 -8.48
CA ARG A 252 16.74 -3.42 -8.57
C ARG A 252 16.48 -4.89 -8.31
N TRP A 253 16.68 -5.71 -9.33
CA TRP A 253 16.46 -7.16 -9.28
C TRP A 253 17.58 -7.88 -10.03
N GLY A 254 18.55 -8.39 -9.28
CA GLY A 254 19.76 -8.98 -9.84
C GLY A 254 20.42 -8.06 -10.87
N PRO A 255 20.54 -8.45 -12.16
CA PRO A 255 21.15 -7.61 -13.19
C PRO A 255 20.24 -6.45 -13.65
N LEU A 256 18.93 -6.52 -13.41
CA LEU A 256 17.98 -5.51 -13.84
C LEU A 256 18.01 -4.28 -12.92
N GLY A 257 18.32 -3.13 -13.52
CA GLY A 257 18.05 -1.83 -12.94
C GLY A 257 17.04 -1.07 -13.81
N LEU A 258 15.92 -0.66 -13.22
CA LEU A 258 14.89 0.13 -13.91
C LEU A 258 14.60 1.39 -13.10
N SER A 259 14.60 2.54 -13.76
CA SER A 259 14.06 3.80 -13.24
C SER A 259 13.09 4.35 -14.27
N THR A 260 11.84 4.64 -13.88
CA THR A 260 10.81 5.10 -14.82
C THR A 260 9.87 6.12 -14.19
N GLN A 261 9.33 6.99 -15.02
CA GLN A 261 8.35 8.02 -14.66
C GLN A 261 7.43 8.32 -15.84
N GLY A 262 6.24 8.83 -15.57
CA GLY A 262 5.31 9.28 -16.61
C GLY A 262 3.86 9.15 -16.17
N THR A 263 2.97 8.98 -17.13
CA THR A 263 1.52 9.02 -16.89
C THR A 263 0.87 7.77 -17.45
N LEU A 264 -0.02 7.18 -16.65
CA LEU A 264 -0.83 6.02 -17.01
C LEU A 264 -2.32 6.40 -16.95
N ALA A 265 -3.12 5.77 -17.80
CA ALA A 265 -4.57 5.87 -17.84
C ALA A 265 -5.15 4.53 -18.32
N LEU A 266 -6.47 4.47 -18.50
CA LEU A 266 -7.15 3.30 -19.06
C LEU A 266 -7.79 3.61 -20.41
N ASP A 267 -7.78 2.63 -21.30
CA ASP A 267 -8.49 2.71 -22.57
C ASP A 267 -9.96 2.28 -22.50
N GLN A 268 -10.64 2.31 -23.64
CA GLN A 268 -12.07 1.99 -23.73
C GLN A 268 -12.37 0.55 -23.31
N GLU A 269 -11.40 -0.35 -23.43
CA GLU A 269 -11.48 -1.74 -23.01
C GLU A 269 -10.97 -1.97 -21.57
N LEU A 270 -10.61 -0.90 -20.84
CA LEU A 270 -9.98 -0.93 -19.52
C LEU A 270 -8.59 -1.58 -19.53
N ARG A 271 -7.85 -1.44 -20.64
CA ARG A 271 -6.43 -1.80 -20.69
C ARG A 271 -5.59 -0.62 -20.23
N PRO A 272 -4.46 -0.85 -19.55
CA PRO A 272 -3.49 0.20 -19.28
C PRO A 272 -3.02 0.86 -20.58
N MET A 273 -3.05 2.18 -20.61
CA MET A 273 -2.42 3.00 -21.65
C MET A 273 -1.55 4.07 -21.01
N GLY A 274 -0.56 4.58 -21.74
CA GLY A 274 0.25 5.68 -21.22
C GLY A 274 1.60 5.81 -21.89
N ALA A 275 2.35 6.81 -21.45
CA ALA A 275 3.70 7.07 -21.90
C ALA A 275 4.59 7.32 -20.69
N LEU A 276 5.64 6.51 -20.58
CA LEU A 276 6.66 6.61 -19.57
C LEU A 276 8.02 6.84 -20.24
N THR A 277 8.96 7.38 -19.48
CA THR A 277 10.37 7.44 -19.85
C THR A 277 11.15 6.61 -18.85
N ALA A 278 12.00 5.72 -19.35
CA ALA A 278 12.78 4.82 -18.50
C ALA A 278 14.28 4.85 -18.79
N ASP A 279 15.06 4.63 -17.74
CA ASP A 279 16.44 4.21 -17.79
C ASP A 279 16.52 2.72 -17.41
N ILE A 280 17.12 1.89 -18.28
CA ILE A 280 17.16 0.43 -18.11
C ILE A 280 18.60 -0.09 -18.23
N VAL A 281 19.02 -0.87 -17.23
CA VAL A 281 20.28 -1.61 -17.16
C VAL A 281 19.96 -3.11 -17.07
N GLY A 282 20.81 -3.96 -17.64
CA GLY A 282 20.60 -5.42 -17.59
C GLY A 282 19.45 -5.90 -18.48
N TYR A 283 19.04 -5.10 -19.48
CA TYR A 283 17.97 -5.46 -20.42
C TYR A 283 18.28 -6.76 -21.19
N GLY A 284 19.57 -7.08 -21.40
CA GLY A 284 19.98 -8.34 -22.03
C GLY A 284 19.59 -9.57 -21.20
N ASP A 285 19.87 -9.51 -19.89
CA ASP A 285 19.56 -10.58 -18.94
C ASP A 285 18.05 -10.76 -18.75
N VAL A 286 17.29 -9.67 -18.75
CA VAL A 286 15.81 -9.73 -18.76
C VAL A 286 15.29 -10.45 -19.99
N ILE A 287 15.81 -10.13 -21.17
CA ILE A 287 15.40 -10.80 -22.40
C ILE A 287 15.76 -12.30 -22.34
N ASP A 288 16.93 -12.65 -21.81
CA ASP A 288 17.33 -14.06 -21.62
C ASP A 288 16.40 -14.80 -20.65
N ALA A 289 16.06 -14.18 -19.52
CA ALA A 289 15.09 -14.71 -18.58
C ALA A 289 13.72 -14.97 -19.24
N LEU A 290 13.24 -14.04 -20.06
CA LEU A 290 11.96 -14.19 -20.76
C LEU A 290 11.98 -15.26 -21.87
N ILE A 291 13.13 -15.51 -22.49
CA ILE A 291 13.30 -16.66 -23.39
C ILE A 291 13.21 -17.97 -22.59
N LEU A 292 13.89 -18.05 -21.45
CA LEU A 292 13.89 -19.25 -20.60
C LEU A 292 12.50 -19.60 -20.08
N SER A 293 11.68 -18.59 -19.80
CA SER A 293 10.28 -18.76 -19.36
C SER A 293 9.27 -18.88 -20.51
N ASP A 294 9.71 -19.04 -21.77
CA ASP A 294 8.87 -19.14 -22.97
C ASP A 294 7.88 -17.96 -23.17
N VAL A 295 8.18 -16.79 -22.58
CA VAL A 295 7.33 -15.60 -22.67
C VAL A 295 7.48 -14.91 -24.02
N ILE A 296 8.70 -14.89 -24.57
CA ILE A 296 9.01 -14.29 -25.87
C ILE A 296 9.69 -15.30 -26.80
N PRO A 297 9.28 -15.39 -28.09
CA PRO A 297 9.96 -16.23 -29.05
C PRO A 297 11.43 -15.81 -29.26
N LEU A 298 12.32 -16.79 -29.44
CA LEU A 298 13.76 -16.56 -29.62
C LEU A 298 14.09 -15.55 -30.74
N GLY A 299 13.33 -15.58 -31.84
CA GLY A 299 13.52 -14.66 -32.97
C GLY A 299 13.23 -13.20 -32.60
N ASP A 300 12.13 -12.96 -31.90
CA ASP A 300 11.72 -11.61 -31.47
C ASP A 300 12.70 -11.07 -30.42
N ALA A 301 13.13 -11.94 -29.50
CA ALA A 301 14.12 -11.62 -28.49
C ALA A 301 15.47 -11.21 -29.09
N PHE A 302 15.92 -11.90 -30.14
CA PHE A 302 17.14 -11.54 -30.87
C PHE A 302 17.02 -10.14 -31.50
N MET A 303 15.91 -9.85 -32.18
CA MET A 303 15.69 -8.55 -32.80
C MET A 303 15.62 -7.43 -31.76
N ALA A 304 14.97 -7.67 -30.61
CA ALA A 304 14.94 -6.75 -29.49
C ALA A 304 16.35 -6.44 -28.97
N LYS A 305 17.19 -7.47 -28.75
CA LYS A 305 18.58 -7.30 -28.32
C LYS A 305 19.40 -6.46 -29.30
N VAL A 306 19.25 -6.70 -30.61
CA VAL A 306 19.96 -5.90 -31.63
C VAL A 306 19.52 -4.43 -31.55
N ALA A 307 18.21 -4.16 -31.53
CA ALA A 307 17.68 -2.81 -31.45
C ALA A 307 18.16 -2.09 -30.17
N PHE A 308 18.07 -2.76 -29.02
CA PHE A 308 18.51 -2.19 -27.75
C PHE A 308 20.02 -1.97 -27.68
N ASN A 309 20.84 -2.86 -28.23
CA ASN A 309 22.29 -2.64 -28.29
C ASN A 309 22.70 -1.45 -29.18
N VAL A 310 21.90 -1.12 -30.19
CA VAL A 310 22.11 0.09 -31.01
C VAL A 310 21.73 1.36 -30.25
N MET A 311 20.70 1.28 -29.40
CA MET A 311 20.22 2.41 -28.58
C MET A 311 21.01 2.61 -27.28
N ALA A 312 21.63 1.56 -26.77
CA ALA A 312 22.28 1.57 -25.48
C ALA A 312 23.53 2.46 -25.49
N GLU A 313 23.61 3.33 -24.50
CA GLU A 313 24.77 4.16 -24.26
C GLU A 313 25.75 3.39 -23.36
N LYS A 314 27.05 3.49 -23.67
CA LYS A 314 28.11 3.01 -22.79
C LYS A 314 28.52 4.13 -21.85
N PRO A 315 28.35 3.95 -20.53
CA PRO A 315 28.82 4.92 -19.54
C PRO A 315 30.32 5.20 -19.66
N ALA A 316 30.72 6.46 -19.44
CA ALA A 316 32.12 6.88 -19.54
C ALA A 316 33.02 6.29 -18.43
N ASP A 317 32.42 5.87 -17.31
CA ASP A 317 33.07 5.20 -16.18
C ASP A 317 33.26 3.70 -16.41
N GLY A 318 32.87 3.16 -17.58
CA GLY A 318 33.01 1.75 -17.91
C GLY A 318 31.93 0.85 -17.31
N GLY A 319 30.84 1.42 -16.79
CA GLY A 319 29.67 0.67 -16.32
C GLY A 319 28.95 -0.12 -17.43
N PRO A 320 27.95 -0.96 -17.05
CA PRO A 320 27.17 -1.73 -18.02
C PRO A 320 26.41 -0.82 -19.00
N PRO A 321 26.11 -1.28 -20.23
CA PRO A 321 25.30 -0.53 -21.18
C PRO A 321 23.93 -0.15 -20.60
N VAL A 322 23.47 1.07 -20.90
CA VAL A 322 22.22 1.62 -20.38
C VAL A 322 21.33 2.09 -21.52
N LEU A 323 20.08 1.64 -21.56
CA LEU A 323 19.04 2.29 -22.37
C LEU A 323 18.59 3.54 -21.62
N ARG A 324 19.04 4.72 -22.04
CA ARG A 324 18.69 5.99 -21.38
C ARG A 324 17.48 6.63 -22.03
N LYS A 325 16.58 7.13 -21.19
CA LYS A 325 15.37 7.85 -21.57
C LYS A 325 14.60 7.15 -22.69
N VAL A 326 14.56 5.82 -22.65
CA VAL A 326 13.81 5.02 -23.62
C VAL A 326 12.32 5.22 -23.36
N PRO A 327 11.51 5.56 -24.37
CA PRO A 327 10.07 5.67 -24.18
C PRO A 327 9.49 4.28 -23.95
N LEU A 328 8.69 4.13 -22.88
CA LEU A 328 7.82 2.97 -22.68
C LEU A 328 6.41 3.43 -22.97
N THR A 329 5.77 2.86 -23.99
CA THR A 329 4.42 3.29 -24.39
C THR A 329 3.48 2.11 -24.37
N ALA A 330 2.31 2.30 -23.77
CA ALA A 330 1.22 1.36 -23.78
C ALA A 330 0.07 1.98 -24.58
N GLN A 331 -0.31 1.35 -25.68
CA GLN A 331 -1.40 1.86 -26.52
C GLN A 331 -2.09 0.71 -27.24
N ASN A 332 -3.44 0.75 -27.28
CA ASN A 332 -4.28 -0.25 -27.96
C ASN A 332 -4.02 -1.70 -27.51
N GLY A 333 -3.58 -1.89 -26.26
CA GLY A 333 -3.22 -3.20 -25.71
C GLY A 333 -1.82 -3.69 -26.08
N ASP A 334 -0.98 -2.88 -26.72
CA ASP A 334 0.42 -3.22 -27.00
C ASP A 334 1.36 -2.39 -26.12
N LEU A 335 2.36 -3.04 -25.53
CA LEU A 335 3.44 -2.41 -24.77
C LEU A 335 4.69 -2.36 -25.63
N PHE A 336 5.26 -1.15 -25.78
CA PHE A 336 6.48 -0.90 -26.52
C PHE A 336 7.59 -0.39 -25.60
N VAL A 337 8.82 -0.84 -25.88
CA VAL A 337 10.06 -0.28 -25.34
C VAL A 337 10.85 0.29 -26.50
N GLY A 338 10.89 1.62 -26.62
CA GLY A 338 11.40 2.27 -27.82
C GLY A 338 10.62 1.82 -29.06
N PRO A 339 11.28 1.35 -30.13
CA PRO A 339 10.60 0.85 -31.33
C PRO A 339 10.15 -0.61 -31.23
N VAL A 340 10.43 -1.31 -30.13
CA VAL A 340 10.21 -2.77 -30.02
C VAL A 340 8.91 -3.03 -29.28
N GLN A 341 7.97 -3.76 -29.91
CA GLN A 341 6.81 -4.30 -29.21
C GLN A 341 7.27 -5.43 -28.29
N PHE A 342 6.99 -5.30 -27.00
CA PHE A 342 7.50 -6.18 -25.96
C PHE A 342 6.45 -7.15 -25.44
N ALA A 343 5.21 -6.68 -25.25
CA ALA A 343 4.14 -7.50 -24.72
C ALA A 343 2.76 -7.00 -25.18
N LYS A 344 1.75 -7.83 -24.98
CA LYS A 344 0.34 -7.40 -25.02
C LYS A 344 -0.18 -7.22 -23.60
N LEU A 345 -0.95 -6.16 -23.40
CA LEU A 345 -1.58 -5.81 -22.13
C LEU A 345 -3.06 -6.22 -22.19
N PRO A 346 -3.49 -7.18 -21.35
CA PRO A 346 -4.90 -7.53 -21.26
C PRO A 346 -5.69 -6.41 -20.57
N PRO A 347 -7.03 -6.40 -20.71
CA PRO A 347 -7.86 -5.54 -19.88
C PRO A 347 -7.70 -5.89 -18.40
N LEU A 348 -7.93 -4.91 -17.53
CA LEU A 348 -8.02 -5.18 -16.10
C LEU A 348 -9.14 -6.19 -15.82
N ASP A 349 -8.83 -7.17 -14.98
CA ASP A 349 -9.79 -8.13 -14.49
C ASP A 349 -10.57 -7.47 -13.35
N LEU A 350 -11.80 -7.06 -13.65
CA LEU A 350 -12.70 -6.32 -12.76
C LEU A 350 -14.05 -7.02 -12.80
N ASP A 351 -14.36 -7.75 -11.73
CA ASP A 351 -15.64 -8.42 -11.51
C ASP A 351 -16.76 -7.46 -11.08
#